data_AF-A0A4Y8L4D5-F1
#
_entry.id   AF-A0A4Y8L4D5-F1
#
_cell.length_a   1.000
_cell.length_b   1.000
_cell.length_c   1.000
_cell.angle_alpha   90.00
_cell.angle_beta   90.00
_cell.angle_gamma   90.00
#
_symmetry.space_group_name_H-M   'P 1'
#
loop_
_entity.id
_entity.type
_entity.pdbx_description
1 polymer ?
#
loop_
_entity_poly.entity_id
_entity_poly.type
_entity_poly.pdbx_seq_one_letter_code
_entity_poly.pdbx_strand_id
1 'polypeptide(L)'
;MDSEKLSKQYIENYNKLADRYNNSDIKSIVSGINEAIYYGDKPKVESCYLKIQSWNSDVSDMEENRNSLNHKFKHMHLPSVEMFTIVYDNIIKCWRFNTDAE
;
A
#
# COMPACT_ATOMS: atom_id res chain seq x y z
N MET A 1 -7.84 14.00 -24.07
CA MET A 1 -7.94 13.53 -22.66
C MET A 1 -7.48 14.70 -21.81
N ASP A 2 -8.32 15.18 -20.90
CA ASP A 2 -8.05 16.35 -20.06
C ASP A 2 -7.12 15.97 -18.90
N SER A 3 -5.91 16.54 -18.91
CA SER A 3 -4.88 16.31 -17.89
C SER A 3 -5.33 16.74 -16.50
N GLU A 4 -6.04 17.86 -16.38
CA GLU A 4 -6.49 18.36 -15.08
C GLU A 4 -7.49 17.39 -14.45
N LYS A 5 -8.45 16.92 -15.24
CA LYS A 5 -9.45 15.93 -14.78
C LYS A 5 -8.81 14.63 -14.30
N LEU A 6 -7.80 14.11 -15.01
CA LEU A 6 -7.10 12.88 -14.63
C LEU A 6 -6.26 13.06 -13.37
N SER A 7 -5.57 14.20 -13.25
CA SER A 7 -4.78 14.52 -12.06
C SER A 7 -5.69 14.61 -10.82
N LYS A 8 -6.85 15.27 -10.96
CA LYS A 8 -7.82 15.42 -9.87
C LYS A 8 -8.37 14.06 -9.44
N GLN A 9 -8.72 13.20 -10.40
CA GLN A 9 -9.17 11.84 -10.10
C GLN A 9 -8.09 11.01 -9.40
N TYR A 10 -6.83 11.14 -9.81
CA TYR A 10 -5.72 10.47 -9.13
C TYR A 10 -5.58 10.94 -7.68
N ILE A 11 -5.62 12.24 -7.43
CA ILE A 11 -5.52 12.83 -6.09
C ILE A 11 -6.71 12.41 -5.20
N GLU A 12 -7.92 12.34 -5.75
CA GLU A 12 -9.09 11.82 -5.01
C GLU A 12 -8.89 10.36 -4.59
N ASN A 13 -8.36 9.52 -5.47
CA ASN A 13 -8.05 8.12 -5.14
C ASN A 13 -6.90 8.02 -4.13
N TYR A 14 -5.90 8.90 -4.24
CA TYR A 14 -4.78 8.97 -3.30
C TYR A 14 -5.28 9.28 -1.90
N ASN A 15 -6.14 10.29 -1.77
CA ASN A 15 -6.72 10.67 -0.49
C ASN A 15 -7.55 9.53 0.10
N LYS A 16 -8.33 8.80 -0.72
CA LYS A 16 -9.06 7.60 -0.26
C LYS A 16 -8.13 6.50 0.25
N LEU A 17 -7.00 6.26 -0.43
CA LEU A 17 -6.01 5.27 0.02
C LEU A 17 -5.35 5.72 1.33
N ALA A 18 -4.99 7.00 1.44
CA ALA A 18 -4.42 7.58 2.66
C ALA A 18 -5.42 7.50 3.84
N ASP A 19 -6.71 7.77 3.59
CA ASP A 19 -7.77 7.63 4.58
C ASP A 19 -7.96 6.17 5.00
N ARG A 20 -7.92 5.22 4.04
CA ARG A 20 -7.91 3.79 4.37
C ARG A 20 -6.68 3.44 5.20
N TYR A 21 -5.49 3.93 4.87
CA TYR A 21 -4.29 3.66 5.66
C TYR A 21 -4.41 4.18 7.11
N ASN A 22 -5.02 5.37 7.28
CA ASN A 22 -5.19 5.98 8.60
C ASN A 22 -6.31 5.35 9.43
N ASN A 23 -7.41 4.92 8.80
CA ASN A 23 -8.63 4.52 9.49
C ASN A 23 -8.98 3.03 9.36
N SER A 24 -8.30 2.27 8.51
CA SER A 24 -8.60 0.84 8.33
C SER A 24 -7.81 -0.05 9.28
N ASP A 25 -8.30 -1.27 9.43
CA ASP A 25 -7.67 -2.35 10.18
C ASP A 25 -6.35 -2.84 9.57
N ILE A 26 -5.85 -2.24 8.48
CA ILE A 26 -4.61 -2.70 7.83
C ILE A 26 -3.41 -2.67 8.77
N LYS A 27 -3.30 -1.67 9.65
CA LYS A 27 -2.28 -1.62 10.70
C LYS A 27 -2.40 -2.78 11.69
N SER A 28 -3.64 -3.12 12.05
CA SER A 28 -3.95 -4.29 12.90
C SER A 28 -3.60 -5.60 12.20
N ILE A 29 -3.80 -5.70 10.88
CA ILE A 29 -3.43 -6.88 10.09
C ILE A 29 -1.91 -7.08 10.08
N VAL A 30 -1.13 -6.01 9.92
CA VAL A 30 0.33 -6.05 9.97
C VAL A 30 0.84 -6.49 11.35
N SER A 31 0.29 -5.94 12.43
CA SER A 31 0.61 -6.44 13.79
C SER A 31 0.19 -7.92 13.95
N GLY A 32 -1.00 -8.25 13.47
CA GLY A 32 -1.59 -9.58 13.60
C GLY A 32 -0.84 -10.68 12.87
N ILE A 33 -0.26 -10.41 11.68
CA ILE A 33 0.58 -11.40 10.99
C ILE A 33 1.89 -11.64 11.74
N ASN A 34 2.51 -10.60 12.29
CA ASN A 34 3.76 -10.73 13.04
C ASN A 34 3.56 -11.54 14.33
N GLU A 35 2.48 -11.26 15.07
CA GLU A 35 2.09 -12.06 16.22
C GLU A 35 1.78 -13.52 15.83
N ALA A 36 1.04 -13.73 14.75
CA ALA A 36 0.70 -15.07 14.28
C ALA A 36 1.95 -15.88 13.90
N ILE A 37 2.94 -15.25 13.25
CA ILE A 37 4.23 -15.87 12.96
C ILE A 37 4.95 -16.23 14.26
N TYR A 38 5.01 -15.30 15.23
CA TYR A 38 5.66 -15.52 16.52
C TYR A 38 5.08 -16.71 17.28
N TYR A 39 3.75 -16.85 17.31
CA TYR A 39 3.06 -17.95 17.98
C TYR A 39 2.91 -19.22 17.13
N GLY A 40 3.32 -19.19 15.85
CA GLY A 40 3.17 -20.34 14.94
C GLY A 40 1.73 -20.63 14.49
N ASP A 41 0.84 -19.63 14.55
CA ASP A 41 -0.58 -19.73 14.16
C ASP A 41 -0.72 -19.65 12.62
N LYS A 42 -0.52 -20.79 11.96
CA LYS A 42 -0.55 -20.87 10.48
C LYS A 42 -1.86 -20.37 9.85
N PRO A 43 -3.06 -20.74 10.34
CA PRO A 43 -4.31 -20.24 9.79
C PRO A 43 -4.42 -18.70 9.86
N LYS A 44 -3.99 -18.10 10.97
CA LYS A 44 -4.00 -16.63 11.11
C LYS A 44 -2.96 -15.97 10.21
N VAL A 45 -1.77 -16.56 10.05
CA VAL A 45 -0.76 -16.09 9.10
C VAL A 45 -1.32 -16.04 7.68
N GLU A 46 -1.94 -17.12 7.22
CA GLU A 46 -2.53 -17.19 5.87
C GLU A 46 -3.64 -16.15 5.68
N SER A 47 -4.55 -16.02 6.65
CA SER A 47 -5.63 -15.04 6.59
C SER A 47 -5.12 -13.59 6.52
N CYS A 48 -4.13 -13.23 7.34
CA CYS A 48 -3.53 -11.91 7.30
C CYS A 48 -2.75 -11.69 6.00
N TYR A 49 -2.00 -12.69 5.53
CA TYR A 49 -1.23 -12.61 4.31
C TYR A 49 -2.10 -12.31 3.08
N LEU A 50 -3.25 -12.98 2.94
CA LEU A 50 -4.18 -12.71 1.83
C LEU A 50 -4.69 -11.26 1.84
N LYS A 51 -4.95 -10.70 3.02
CA LYS A 51 -5.37 -9.29 3.15
C LYS A 51 -4.24 -8.32 2.81
N ILE A 52 -3.01 -8.62 3.23
CA ILE A 52 -1.80 -7.87 2.85
C ILE A 52 -1.60 -7.91 1.33
N GLN A 53 -1.76 -9.08 0.72
CA GLN A 53 -1.63 -9.24 -0.73
C GLN A 53 -2.66 -8.39 -1.47
N SER A 54 -3.94 -8.44 -1.06
CA SER A 54 -4.99 -7.60 -1.63
C SER A 54 -4.70 -6.10 -1.47
N TRP A 55 -4.20 -5.69 -0.30
CA TRP A 55 -3.79 -4.30 -0.08
C TRP A 55 -2.65 -3.88 -1.00
N ASN A 56 -1.60 -4.69 -1.10
CA ASN A 56 -0.46 -4.40 -1.96
C ASN A 56 -0.84 -4.38 -3.45
N SER A 57 -1.80 -5.20 -3.88
CA SER A 57 -2.37 -5.12 -5.23
C SER A 57 -3.04 -3.77 -5.46
N ASP A 58 -3.90 -3.30 -4.55
CA ASP A 58 -4.54 -1.97 -4.65
C ASP A 58 -3.50 -0.84 -4.77
N VAL A 59 -2.44 -0.91 -3.96
CA VAL A 59 -1.33 0.08 -3.97
C VAL A 59 -0.56 0.01 -5.30
N SER A 60 -0.25 -1.20 -5.78
CA SER A 60 0.48 -1.42 -7.04
C SER A 60 -0.30 -0.89 -8.25
N ASP A 61 -1.61 -1.18 -8.34
CA ASP A 61 -2.46 -0.70 -9.44
C ASP A 61 -2.49 0.83 -9.49
N MET A 62 -2.53 1.46 -8.32
CA MET A 62 -2.52 2.91 -8.20
C MET A 62 -1.15 3.52 -8.56
N GLU A 63 -0.06 2.84 -8.19
CA GLU A 63 1.30 3.22 -8.54
C GLU A 63 1.58 3.09 -10.05
N GLU A 64 1.09 2.03 -10.68
CA GLU A 64 1.13 1.86 -12.14
C GLU A 64 0.35 2.95 -12.87
N ASN A 65 -0.84 3.32 -12.35
CA ASN A 65 -1.61 4.44 -12.88
C ASN A 65 -0.85 5.76 -12.77
N ARG A 66 -0.20 6.03 -11.62
CA ARG A 66 0.68 7.19 -11.43
C ARG A 66 1.78 7.23 -12.50
N ASN A 67 2.46 6.10 -12.69
CA ASN A 67 3.56 5.98 -13.65
C ASN A 67 3.09 6.20 -15.09
N SER A 68 1.93 5.67 -15.46
CA SER A 68 1.30 5.91 -16.76
C SER A 68 0.96 7.40 -16.97
N LEU A 69 0.35 8.06 -15.97
CA LEU A 69 0.01 9.48 -16.03
C LEU A 69 1.25 10.37 -16.10
N ASN A 70 2.26 10.13 -15.27
CA ASN A 70 3.52 10.87 -15.29
C ASN A 70 4.30 10.65 -16.61
N HIS A 71 4.25 9.46 -17.19
CA HIS A 71 4.86 9.19 -18.50
C HIS A 71 4.16 9.98 -19.62
N LYS A 72 2.83 10.01 -19.61
CA LYS A 72 2.01 10.73 -20.61
C LYS A 72 2.06 12.25 -20.43
N PHE A 73 2.12 12.72 -19.19
CA PHE A 73 2.10 14.13 -18.80
C PHE A 73 3.27 14.44 -17.86
N LYS A 74 4.47 14.61 -18.43
CA LYS A 74 5.73 14.76 -17.68
C LYS A 74 5.76 15.88 -16.62
N HIS A 75 4.85 16.85 -16.71
CA HIS A 75 4.78 17.99 -15.79
C HIS A 75 3.91 17.74 -14.55
N MET A 76 3.15 16.64 -14.47
CA MET A 76 2.19 16.44 -13.39
C MET A 76 2.83 16.12 -12.03
N HIS A 77 3.98 15.42 -12.02
CA HIS A 77 4.70 15.02 -10.80
C HIS A 77 3.78 14.51 -9.68
N LEU A 78 2.89 13.56 -10.02
CA LEU A 78 1.92 13.01 -9.07
C LEU A 78 2.63 12.27 -7.91
N PRO A 79 2.10 12.34 -6.68
CA PRO A 79 2.74 11.74 -5.50
C PRO A 79 2.78 10.21 -5.58
N SER A 80 3.81 9.60 -5.03
CA SER A 80 3.94 8.14 -4.93
C SER A 80 3.00 7.55 -3.88
N VAL A 81 2.53 6.32 -4.12
CA VAL A 81 1.81 5.52 -3.11
C VAL A 81 2.64 4.37 -2.56
N GLU A 82 3.88 4.17 -3.03
CA GLU A 82 4.78 3.08 -2.61
C GLU A 82 5.05 3.08 -1.10
N MET A 83 4.92 4.23 -0.44
CA MET A 83 5.06 4.34 1.00
C MET A 83 3.99 3.52 1.75
N PHE A 84 2.81 3.34 1.16
CA PHE A 84 1.72 2.53 1.73
C PHE A 84 1.89 1.03 1.49
N THR A 85 2.89 0.59 0.72
CA THR A 85 3.15 -0.83 0.49
C THR A 85 3.59 -1.52 1.77
N ILE A 86 3.14 -2.74 1.99
CA ILE A 86 3.56 -3.58 3.11
C ILE A 86 4.64 -4.54 2.62
N VAL A 87 5.78 -4.56 3.30
CA VAL A 87 6.95 -5.37 2.93
C VAL A 87 7.36 -6.27 4.09
N TYR A 88 8.00 -7.39 3.76
CA TYR A 88 8.67 -8.22 4.76
C TYR A 88 10.11 -7.73 4.91
N ASP A 89 10.41 -7.18 6.08
CA ASP A 89 11.74 -6.76 6.47
C ASP A 89 12.59 -8.00 6.77
N ASN A 90 13.57 -8.29 5.92
CA ASN A 90 14.43 -9.48 6.07
C ASN A 90 15.46 -9.35 7.20
N ILE A 91 15.72 -8.14 7.69
CA ILE A 91 16.68 -7.88 8.77
C ILE A 91 15.99 -8.11 10.11
N ILE A 92 14.85 -7.44 10.31
CA ILE A 92 14.06 -7.50 11.55
C ILE A 92 13.15 -8.74 11.58
N LYS A 93 12.93 -9.37 10.41
CA LYS A 93 12.10 -10.57 10.19
C LYS A 93 10.62 -10.33 10.50
N CYS A 94 10.10 -9.15 10.17
CA CYS A 94 8.71 -8.77 10.39
C CYS A 94 8.09 -8.11 9.17
N TRP A 95 6.77 -8.21 9.05
CA TRP A 95 5.98 -7.42 8.12
C TRP A 95 5.83 -5.99 8.64
N ARG A 96 6.06 -4.98 7.79
CA ARG A 96 5.88 -3.57 8.12
C ARG A 96 5.54 -2.73 6.89
N PHE A 97 5.10 -1.49 7.07
CA PHE A 97 4.93 -0.57 5.95
C PHE A 97 6.28 -0.12 5.43
N ASN A 98 6.34 0.20 4.13
CA ASN A 98 7.55 0.68 3.48
C ASN A 98 8.01 2.05 4.03
N THR A 99 7.07 2.87 4.55
CA THR A 99 7.42 4.08 5.32
C THR A 99 8.31 3.81 6.52
N ASP A 100 8.14 2.64 7.14
CA ASP A 100 8.81 2.33 8.39
C ASP A 100 10.20 1.75 8.12
N ALA A 101 10.49 1.36 6.86
CA ALA A 101 11.64 0.59 6.40
C ALA A 101 13.03 1.23 6.61
N GLU A 102 13.10 2.44 7.16
CA GLU A 102 14.35 3.15 7.53
C GLU A 102 15.10 2.49 8.70
#